data_AF-D5A8P5-F1
#
_entry.id   AF-D5A8P5-F1
#
_cell.length_a   1.000
_cell.length_b   1.000
_cell.length_c   1.000
_cell.angle_alpha   90.00
_cell.angle_beta   90.00
_cell.angle_gamma   90.00
#
_symmetry.space_group_name_H-M   'P 1'
#
loop_
_entity.id
_entity.type
_entity.pdbx_description
1 polymer ?
#
loop_
_entity_poly.entity_id
_entity_poly.type
_entity_poly.pdbx_seq_one_letter_code
_entity_poly.pdbx_strand_id
1 'polypeptide(L)'
;MEIDETALSNVPYYNSFQLRSQLHNETAWNHWIEQAKAPALTDTLKLYQKLQTSGLALIFLTRRHENQQSSTVKNLLLAGYSGWKMLIMRSEDELQMDIQTFKSKQRLDLESLGFRIKGVIGDQWSDISGPAVGNHTFKMPNPLYHIL
;
A
#
# COMPACT_ATOMS: atom_id res chain seq x y z
N MET A 1 5.78 3.39 -0.04
CA MET A 1 5.45 2.26 -0.94
C MET A 1 4.03 1.85 -0.62
N GLU A 2 3.16 1.74 -1.62
CA GLU A 2 1.81 1.21 -1.43
C GLU A 2 1.84 -0.31 -1.15
N ILE A 3 0.78 -0.85 -0.54
CA ILE A 3 0.66 -2.28 -0.24
C ILE A 3 -0.11 -3.03 -1.33
N ASP A 4 -1.40 -2.76 -1.46
CA ASP A 4 -2.29 -3.51 -2.36
C ASP A 4 -1.93 -3.25 -3.82
N GLU A 5 -1.81 -4.31 -4.63
CA GLU A 5 -1.42 -4.28 -6.05
C GLU A 5 -0.05 -3.62 -6.33
N THR A 6 0.76 -3.39 -5.28
CA THR A 6 2.10 -2.80 -5.37
C THR A 6 3.13 -3.69 -4.68
N ALA A 7 3.00 -3.93 -3.37
CA ALA A 7 3.85 -4.84 -2.61
C ALA A 7 3.24 -6.25 -2.53
N LEU A 8 1.93 -6.32 -2.28
CA LEU A 8 1.16 -7.55 -2.18
C LEU A 8 0.16 -7.64 -3.33
N SER A 9 -0.07 -8.84 -3.85
CA SER A 9 -1.06 -9.10 -4.89
C SER A 9 -2.31 -9.74 -4.30
N ASN A 10 -3.44 -9.10 -4.55
CA ASN A 10 -4.77 -9.60 -4.20
C ASN A 10 -5.44 -10.30 -5.39
N VAL A 11 -4.71 -10.61 -6.47
CA VAL A 11 -5.21 -11.43 -7.58
C VAL A 11 -5.89 -12.73 -7.11
N PRO A 12 -5.39 -13.47 -6.11
CA PRO A 12 -6.08 -14.66 -5.63
C PRO A 12 -7.49 -14.38 -5.09
N TYR A 13 -7.69 -13.25 -4.40
CA TYR A 13 -9.01 -12.78 -3.96
C TYR A 13 -9.93 -12.54 -5.16
N TYR A 14 -9.48 -11.75 -6.15
CA TYR A 14 -10.31 -11.46 -7.31
C TYR A 14 -10.63 -12.71 -8.17
N ASN A 15 -9.72 -13.70 -8.20
CA ASN A 15 -9.94 -14.97 -8.89
C ASN A 15 -10.92 -15.88 -8.15
N SER A 16 -10.88 -15.95 -6.82
CA SER A 16 -11.72 -16.88 -6.05
C SER A 16 -13.20 -16.51 -6.07
N PHE A 17 -13.52 -15.23 -6.20
CA PHE A 17 -14.91 -14.77 -6.11
C PHE A 17 -15.58 -14.47 -7.47
N GLN A 18 -14.92 -14.74 -8.61
CA GLN A 18 -15.40 -14.35 -9.95
C GLN A 18 -15.78 -12.84 -10.04
N LEU A 19 -15.25 -11.99 -9.15
CA LEU A 19 -15.63 -10.58 -8.94
C LEU A 19 -15.07 -9.62 -9.99
N ARG A 20 -14.82 -10.06 -11.22
CA ARG A 20 -14.34 -9.14 -12.28
C ARG A 20 -15.34 -8.01 -12.57
N SER A 21 -16.59 -8.09 -12.09
CA SER A 21 -17.65 -7.13 -12.37
C SER A 21 -18.59 -6.79 -11.20
N GLN A 22 -18.28 -7.12 -9.94
CA GLN A 22 -19.17 -6.83 -8.81
C GLN A 22 -18.58 -5.76 -7.87
N LEU A 23 -19.47 -4.93 -7.32
CA LEU A 23 -19.21 -3.93 -6.30
C LEU A 23 -18.34 -4.50 -5.17
N HIS A 24 -17.39 -3.71 -4.68
CA HIS A 24 -16.49 -4.08 -3.59
C HIS A 24 -17.27 -4.60 -2.37
N ASN A 25 -17.07 -5.86 -1.99
CA ASN A 25 -17.65 -6.45 -0.79
C ASN A 25 -16.67 -6.35 0.38
N GLU A 26 -16.95 -5.45 1.32
CA GLU A 26 -16.09 -5.16 2.45
C GLU A 26 -15.93 -6.35 3.41
N THR A 27 -16.99 -7.13 3.65
CA THR A 27 -16.92 -8.32 4.52
C THR A 27 -16.01 -9.39 3.93
N ALA A 28 -16.16 -9.68 2.64
CA ALA A 28 -15.32 -10.64 1.94
C ALA A 28 -13.85 -10.17 1.90
N TRP A 29 -13.63 -8.87 1.71
CA TRP A 29 -12.31 -8.25 1.75
C TRP A 29 -11.67 -8.38 3.13
N ASN A 30 -12.38 -8.06 4.21
CA ASN A 30 -11.86 -8.19 5.57
C ASN A 30 -11.45 -9.63 5.89
N HIS A 31 -12.29 -10.61 5.52
CA HIS A 31 -11.96 -12.03 5.67
C HIS A 31 -10.75 -12.46 4.82
N TRP A 32 -10.55 -11.87 3.63
CA TRP A 32 -9.35 -12.10 2.83
C TRP A 32 -8.09 -11.56 3.51
N ILE A 33 -8.15 -10.33 4.04
CA ILE A 33 -7.02 -9.68 4.70
C ILE A 33 -6.61 -10.45 5.96
N GLU A 34 -7.58 -10.92 6.74
CA GLU A 34 -7.36 -11.76 7.94
C GLU A 34 -6.57 -13.04 7.66
N GLN A 35 -6.72 -13.62 6.46
CA GLN A 35 -5.98 -14.82 6.09
C GLN A 35 -4.47 -14.57 5.98
N ALA A 36 -4.05 -13.32 5.70
CA ALA A 36 -2.65 -12.94 5.52
C ALA A 36 -1.90 -13.80 4.47
N LYS A 37 -2.58 -14.11 3.36
CA LYS A 37 -2.09 -15.01 2.29
C LYS A 37 -1.81 -14.30 0.96
N ALA A 38 -1.92 -12.97 0.89
CA ALA A 38 -1.63 -12.25 -0.35
C ALA A 38 -0.13 -12.43 -0.69
N PRO A 39 0.24 -13.00 -1.85
CA PRO A 39 1.64 -13.17 -2.22
C PRO A 39 2.31 -11.82 -2.50
N ALA A 40 3.63 -11.75 -2.33
CA ALA A 40 4.40 -10.60 -2.78
C ALA A 40 4.37 -10.47 -4.31
N LEU A 41 4.34 -9.23 -4.80
CA LEU A 41 4.79 -8.94 -6.15
C LEU A 41 6.32 -9.05 -6.18
N THR A 42 6.83 -10.12 -6.80
CA THR A 42 8.23 -10.56 -6.68
C THR A 42 9.24 -9.46 -7.04
N ASP A 43 8.98 -8.67 -8.08
CA ASP A 43 9.92 -7.62 -8.49
C ASP A 43 9.89 -6.41 -7.55
N THR A 44 8.73 -6.08 -6.96
CA THR A 44 8.65 -5.08 -5.89
C THR A 44 9.40 -5.54 -4.64
N LEU A 45 9.31 -6.82 -4.29
CA LEU A 45 10.06 -7.38 -3.16
C LEU A 45 11.58 -7.30 -3.39
N LYS A 46 12.06 -7.67 -4.58
CA LYS A 46 13.48 -7.52 -4.94
C LYS A 46 13.94 -6.07 -4.86
N LEU A 47 13.12 -5.13 -5.35
CA LEU A 47 13.40 -3.70 -5.25
C LEU A 47 13.49 -3.27 -3.78
N TYR A 48 12.51 -3.65 -2.96
CA TYR A 48 12.47 -3.34 -1.54
C TYR A 48 13.76 -3.81 -0.84
N GLN A 49 14.15 -5.07 -1.04
CA GLN A 49 15.36 -5.66 -0.46
C GLN A 49 16.63 -4.91 -0.89
N LYS A 50 16.71 -4.50 -2.17
CA LYS A 50 17.82 -3.68 -2.67
C LYS A 50 17.87 -2.30 -2.02
N LEU A 51 16.72 -1.67 -1.75
CA LEU A 51 16.65 -0.36 -1.10
C LEU A 51 16.93 -0.44 0.41
N GLN A 52 16.68 -1.59 1.06
CA GLN A 52 17.05 -1.77 2.47
C GLN A 52 18.55 -1.59 2.70
N THR A 53 19.39 -2.00 1.75
CA THR A 53 20.84 -1.86 1.85
C THR A 53 21.35 -0.47 1.46
N SER A 54 20.49 0.45 1.03
CA SER A 54 20.89 1.78 0.55
C SER A 54 20.75 2.88 1.61
N GLY A 55 20.44 2.54 2.86
CA GLY A 55 20.25 3.51 3.96
C GLY A 55 18.98 4.35 3.85
N LEU A 56 18.04 4.00 2.96
CA LEU A 56 16.75 4.68 2.85
C LEU A 56 15.78 4.17 3.94
N ALA A 57 15.04 5.10 4.53
CA ALA A 57 13.89 4.73 5.37
C ALA A 57 12.75 4.23 4.49
N LEU A 58 12.47 2.93 4.53
CA LEU A 58 11.36 2.34 3.78
C LEU A 58 10.08 2.44 4.59
N ILE A 59 9.08 3.13 4.04
CA ILE A 59 7.79 3.38 4.68
C ILE A 59 6.68 2.79 3.81
N PHE A 60 5.81 2.01 4.44
CA PHE A 60 4.53 1.64 3.84
C PHE A 60 3.49 2.70 4.18
N LEU A 61 2.73 3.12 3.17
CA LEU A 61 1.56 3.99 3.31
C LEU A 61 0.46 3.27 2.56
N THR A 62 -0.68 3.01 3.19
CA THR A 62 -1.77 2.25 2.57
C THR A 62 -3.13 2.79 3.00
N ARG A 63 -4.14 2.55 2.16
CA ARG A 63 -5.55 2.85 2.50
C ARG A 63 -6.23 1.80 3.37
N ARG A 64 -5.56 0.68 3.67
CA ARG A 64 -6.08 -0.32 4.62
C ARG A 64 -6.36 0.33 5.96
N HIS A 65 -7.42 -0.12 6.62
CA HIS A 65 -7.84 0.44 7.90
C HIS A 65 -6.98 -0.11 9.05
N GLU A 66 -6.77 0.67 10.11
CA GLU A 66 -5.94 0.28 11.25
C GLU A 66 -6.42 -1.00 11.95
N ASN A 67 -7.72 -1.31 11.92
CA ASN A 67 -8.23 -2.58 12.45
C ASN A 67 -7.67 -3.82 11.70
N GLN A 68 -7.12 -3.65 10.48
CA GLN A 68 -6.46 -4.69 9.69
C GLN A 68 -4.93 -4.75 9.94
N GLN A 69 -4.39 -3.97 10.87
CA GLN A 69 -2.94 -3.82 11.06
C GLN A 69 -2.24 -5.15 11.36
N SER A 70 -2.75 -5.93 12.32
CA SER A 70 -2.15 -7.21 12.71
C SER A 70 -2.04 -8.18 11.52
N SER A 71 -3.10 -8.30 10.73
CA SER A 71 -3.14 -9.18 9.56
C SER A 71 -2.26 -8.66 8.42
N THR A 72 -2.21 -7.34 8.23
CA THR A 72 -1.34 -6.69 7.23
C THR A 72 0.13 -6.89 7.56
N VAL A 73 0.54 -6.67 8.81
CA VAL A 73 1.91 -6.91 9.28
C VAL A 73 2.29 -8.38 9.11
N LYS A 74 1.42 -9.30 9.55
CA LYS A 74 1.63 -10.73 9.37
C LYS A 74 1.83 -11.09 7.90
N ASN A 75 1.00 -10.55 7.01
CA ASN A 75 1.11 -10.83 5.58
C ASN A 75 2.43 -10.29 5.00
N LEU A 76 2.82 -9.06 5.32
CA LEU A 76 4.09 -8.47 4.86
C LEU A 76 5.28 -9.33 5.28
N LEU A 77 5.33 -9.77 6.54
CA LEU A 77 6.39 -10.65 7.05
C LEU A 77 6.42 -12.00 6.32
N LEU A 78 5.27 -12.66 6.18
CA LEU A 78 5.17 -13.93 5.45
C LEU A 78 5.53 -13.81 3.97
N ALA A 79 5.27 -12.65 3.37
CA ALA A 79 5.61 -12.33 2.00
C ALA A 79 7.09 -11.93 1.81
N GLY A 80 7.87 -11.84 2.90
CA GLY A 80 9.31 -11.57 2.87
C GLY A 80 9.71 -10.11 3.06
N TYR A 81 8.75 -9.21 3.35
CA TYR A 81 9.04 -7.84 3.75
C TYR A 81 9.34 -7.79 5.25
N SER A 82 10.38 -7.04 5.65
CA SER A 82 10.72 -6.81 7.05
C SER A 82 11.51 -5.51 7.18
N GLY A 83 11.68 -4.99 8.40
CA GLY A 83 12.57 -3.84 8.64
C GLY A 83 12.10 -2.51 8.04
N TRP A 84 10.82 -2.36 7.73
CA TRP A 84 10.26 -1.04 7.39
C TRP A 84 10.33 -0.10 8.59
N LYS A 85 10.52 1.19 8.32
CA LYS A 85 10.60 2.23 9.34
C LYS A 85 9.23 2.56 9.93
N MET A 86 8.20 2.65 9.08
CA MET A 86 6.82 2.98 9.45
C MET A 86 5.84 2.23 8.55
N LEU A 87 4.69 1.87 9.13
CA LEU A 87 3.50 1.41 8.43
C LEU A 87 2.39 2.41 8.76
N ILE A 88 2.02 3.24 7.79
CA ILE A 88 0.95 4.24 7.91
C ILE A 88 -0.30 3.65 7.29
N MET A 89 -1.35 3.54 8.10
CA MET A 89 -2.65 3.01 7.74
C MET A 89 -3.70 4.10 7.95
N ARG A 90 -4.92 3.84 7.48
CA ARG A 90 -6.01 4.80 7.55
C ARG A 90 -6.77 4.65 8.86
N SER A 91 -6.96 5.74 9.58
CA SER A 91 -7.79 5.76 10.80
C SER A 91 -9.28 5.89 10.47
N GLU A 92 -10.12 5.69 11.48
CA GLU A 92 -11.58 5.79 11.36
C GLU A 92 -12.02 7.21 10.89
N ASP A 93 -11.43 8.25 11.48
CA ASP A 93 -11.72 9.66 11.14
C ASP A 93 -11.30 10.02 9.72
N GLU A 94 -10.36 9.26 9.15
CA GLU A 94 -9.86 9.48 7.79
C GLU A 94 -10.67 8.70 6.74
N LEU A 95 -11.60 7.82 7.11
CA LEU A 95 -12.37 6.98 6.19
C LEU A 95 -13.24 7.77 5.20
N GLN A 96 -13.71 8.95 5.60
CA GLN A 96 -14.50 9.84 4.75
C GLN A 96 -13.65 10.75 3.86
N MET A 97 -12.33 10.79 4.07
CA MET A 97 -11.43 11.59 3.26
C MET A 97 -11.29 11.00 1.84
N ASP A 98 -11.02 11.84 0.85
CA ASP A 98 -10.55 11.33 -0.44
C ASP A 98 -9.16 10.64 -0.29
N ILE A 99 -8.91 9.59 -1.08
CA ILE A 99 -7.67 8.79 -0.97
C ILE A 99 -6.44 9.62 -1.36
N GLN A 100 -6.52 10.43 -2.40
CA GLN A 100 -5.40 11.29 -2.81
C GLN A 100 -5.10 12.33 -1.73
N THR A 101 -6.15 12.90 -1.12
CA THR A 101 -6.05 13.85 -0.01
C THR A 101 -5.39 13.21 1.21
N PHE A 102 -5.84 12.01 1.61
CA PHE A 102 -5.24 11.24 2.70
C PHE A 102 -3.75 10.98 2.45
N LYS A 103 -3.39 10.43 1.28
CA LYS A 103 -1.98 10.11 1.00
C LYS A 103 -1.11 11.35 0.89
N SER A 104 -1.63 12.44 0.34
CA SER A 104 -0.92 13.72 0.27
C SER A 104 -0.66 14.29 1.66
N LYS A 105 -1.68 14.26 2.55
CA LYS A 105 -1.54 14.68 3.94
C LYS A 105 -0.47 13.84 4.65
N GLN A 106 -0.54 12.52 4.56
CA GLN A 106 0.43 11.65 5.24
C GLN A 106 1.87 11.85 4.73
N ARG A 107 2.06 12.15 3.44
CA ARG A 107 3.39 12.50 2.90
C ARG A 107 3.89 13.86 3.40
N LEU A 108 3.01 14.87 3.50
CA LEU A 108 3.35 16.16 4.10
C LEU A 108 3.69 16.03 5.58
N ASP A 109 2.96 15.20 6.32
CA ASP A 109 3.23 14.89 7.73
C ASP A 109 4.63 14.26 7.87
N LEU A 110 5.02 13.34 6.98
CA LEU A 110 6.38 12.81 6.93
C LEU A 110 7.44 13.90 6.67
N GLU A 111 7.20 14.82 5.75
CA GLU A 111 8.12 15.95 5.51
C GLU A 111 8.24 16.86 6.74
N SER A 112 7.14 17.11 7.45
CA SER A 112 7.14 17.90 8.70
C SER A 112 7.90 17.21 9.84
N LEU A 113 7.95 15.87 9.84
CA LEU A 113 8.78 15.07 10.73
C LEU A 113 10.27 15.04 10.31
N GLY A 114 10.64 15.78 9.25
CA GLY A 114 12.02 15.91 8.77
C GLY A 114 12.45 14.82 7.78
N PHE A 115 11.54 13.96 7.31
CA PHE A 115 11.86 13.05 6.23
C PHE A 115 11.99 13.82 4.91
N ARG A 116 12.92 13.38 4.06
CA ARG A 116 13.00 13.81 2.67
C ARG A 116 12.57 12.67 1.75
N ILE A 117 11.37 12.79 1.18
CA ILE A 117 10.82 11.75 0.30
C ILE A 117 11.63 11.72 -1.00
N LYS A 118 12.31 10.59 -1.26
CA LYS A 118 13.11 10.39 -2.49
C LYS A 118 12.28 9.85 -3.65
N GLY A 119 11.25 9.08 -3.35
CA GLY A 119 10.28 8.67 -4.34
C GLY A 119 9.13 7.87 -3.76
N VAL A 120 8.10 7.70 -4.59
CA VAL A 120 6.88 6.98 -4.26
C VAL A 120 6.58 5.96 -5.36
N ILE A 121 6.11 4.79 -4.94
CA ILE A 121 5.71 3.69 -5.82
C ILE A 121 4.33 3.20 -5.39
N GLY A 122 3.44 3.05 -6.37
CA GLY A 122 2.04 2.66 -6.16
C GLY A 122 1.35 2.29 -7.46
N ASP A 123 0.21 1.63 -7.37
CA ASP A 123 -0.56 1.11 -8.50
C ASP A 123 -1.71 2.03 -8.92
N GLN A 124 -2.04 3.06 -8.13
CA GLN A 124 -3.04 4.07 -8.47
C GLN A 124 -2.38 5.43 -8.67
N TRP A 125 -3.03 6.30 -9.46
CA TRP A 125 -2.55 7.67 -9.62
C TRP A 125 -2.57 8.44 -8.31
N SER A 126 -3.54 8.18 -7.43
CA SER A 126 -3.64 8.77 -6.09
C SER A 126 -2.44 8.47 -5.19
N ASP A 127 -1.69 7.39 -5.46
CA ASP A 127 -0.48 7.04 -4.70
C ASP A 127 0.69 7.94 -5.04
N ILE A 128 0.81 8.31 -6.31
CA ILE A 128 2.00 8.91 -6.93
C ILE A 128 1.77 10.34 -7.43
N SER A 129 0.66 10.96 -7.05
CA SER A 129 0.32 12.34 -7.42
C SER A 129 -0.06 13.15 -6.19
N GLY A 130 -0.18 14.47 -6.38
CA GLY A 130 -0.39 15.44 -5.32
C GLY A 130 0.92 15.89 -4.65
N PRO A 131 0.83 16.67 -3.56
CA PRO A 131 1.99 17.15 -2.82
C PRO A 131 2.89 16.05 -2.26
N ALA A 132 4.15 16.41 -1.99
CA ALA A 132 5.13 15.59 -1.27
C ALA A 132 5.40 14.20 -1.87
N VAL A 133 5.36 14.06 -3.20
CA VAL A 133 5.70 12.79 -3.90
C VAL A 133 7.21 12.58 -4.08
N GLY A 134 8.03 13.55 -3.66
CA GLY A 134 9.47 13.52 -3.84
C GLY A 134 9.91 13.70 -5.30
N ASN A 135 11.13 13.25 -5.61
CA ASN A 135 11.76 13.48 -6.92
C ASN A 135 11.38 12.44 -7.98
N HIS A 136 10.87 11.27 -7.57
CA HIS A 136 10.63 10.14 -8.44
C HIS A 136 9.31 9.46 -8.10
N THR A 137 8.50 9.21 -9.12
CA THR A 137 7.23 8.49 -8.99
C THR A 137 7.24 7.27 -9.92
N PHE A 138 6.75 6.14 -9.42
CA PHE A 138 6.73 4.88 -10.14
C PHE A 138 5.32 4.29 -10.13
N LYS A 139 4.66 4.29 -11.29
CA LYS A 139 3.31 3.74 -11.47
C LYS A 139 3.38 2.25 -11.78
N MET A 140 2.78 1.42 -10.94
CA MET A 140 2.60 0.00 -11.19
C MET A 140 1.35 -0.24 -12.05
N PRO A 141 1.34 -1.27 -12.91
CA PRO A 141 0.14 -1.67 -13.65
C PRO A 141 -0.87 -2.35 -12.72
N ASN A 142 -2.12 -1.92 -12.74
CA ASN A 142 -3.23 -2.62 -12.09
C ASN A 142 -4.46 -2.59 -13.00
N PRO A 143 -4.78 -3.71 -13.69
CA PRO A 143 -5.97 -3.81 -14.54
C PRO A 143 -7.23 -4.27 -13.77
N LEU A 144 -7.13 -4.56 -12.46
CA LEU A 144 -8.21 -5.16 -11.68
C LEU A 144 -9.24 -4.14 -11.21
N TYR A 145 -8.80 -2.94 -10.84
CA TYR A 145 -9.66 -1.89 -10.36
C TYR A 145 -9.04 -0.50 -10.54
N HIS A 146 -9.91 0.52 -10.50
CA HIS A 146 -9.53 1.92 -10.44
C HIS A 146 -10.14 2.53 -9.18
N ILE A 147 -9.33 3.26 -8.42
CA ILE A 147 -9.81 4.09 -7.32
C ILE A 147 -9.96 5.50 -7.87
N LEU A 148 -11.21 5.95 -7.96
CA LEU A 148 -11.53 7.34 -8.30
C LEU A 148 -11.20 8.27 -7.14
#